data_AF-A0A3N5TYG9-F1
#
_entry.id   AF-A0A3N5TYG9-F1
#
_cell.length_a   1.000
_cell.length_b   1.000
_cell.length_c   1.000
_cell.angle_alpha   90.00
_cell.angle_beta   90.00
_cell.angle_gamma   90.00
#
_symmetry.space_group_name_H-M   'P 1'
#
loop_
_entity.id
_entity.type
_entity.pdbx_description
1 polymer ?
#
loop_
_entity_poly.entity_id
_entity_poly.type
_entity_poly.pdbx_seq_one_letter_code
_entity_poly.pdbx_strand_id
1 'polypeptide(L)'
;MTSNSTAPGSSLLNAMPLQELRHARNLNQEQLAQMLSVKQAAVSKLEKRTDMYISTLRNFIKAMGGDLEIIATYPDGSVQISQFENISPKAERGNSPSSV
;
A
#
# COMPACT_ATOMS: atom_id res chain seq x y z
N MET A 1 -29.49 -20.03 -9.77
CA MET A 1 -28.41 -19.31 -10.47
C MET A 1 -28.17 -18.04 -9.69
N THR A 2 -27.08 -18.00 -8.93
CA THR A 2 -26.83 -16.96 -7.93
C THR A 2 -26.49 -15.63 -8.61
N SER A 3 -27.45 -14.70 -8.56
CA SER A 3 -27.20 -13.28 -8.83
C SER A 3 -26.20 -12.77 -7.79
N ASN A 4 -24.95 -12.55 -8.19
CA ASN A 4 -24.05 -11.77 -7.35
C ASN A 4 -24.43 -10.30 -7.58
N SER A 5 -25.15 -9.76 -6.60
CA SER A 5 -25.54 -8.37 -6.51
C SER A 5 -24.36 -7.45 -6.79
N THR A 6 -24.54 -6.59 -7.78
CA THR A 6 -23.75 -5.39 -8.06
C THR A 6 -23.45 -4.68 -6.73
N ALA A 7 -22.19 -4.68 -6.29
CA ALA A 7 -21.77 -3.83 -5.18
C ALA A 7 -21.69 -2.39 -5.71
N PRO A 8 -22.53 -1.43 -5.23
CA PRO A 8 -22.33 -0.02 -5.52
C PRO A 8 -21.27 0.49 -4.55
N GLY A 9 -20.00 0.38 -4.91
CA GLY A 9 -18.95 0.60 -3.92
C GLY A 9 -17.62 0.97 -4.54
N SER A 10 -17.53 2.17 -5.10
CA SER A 10 -16.34 3.04 -4.99
C SER A 10 -16.45 4.12 -6.05
N SER A 11 -16.83 5.34 -5.66
CA SER A 11 -16.28 6.49 -6.36
C SER A 11 -14.78 6.44 -6.10
N LEU A 12 -14.01 5.92 -7.05
CA LEU A 12 -12.56 6.03 -7.02
C LEU A 12 -12.27 7.53 -6.91
N LEU A 13 -11.73 7.95 -5.76
CA LEU A 13 -11.13 9.27 -5.66
C LEU A 13 -10.10 9.40 -6.79
N ASN A 14 -9.92 10.60 -7.33
CA ASN A 14 -8.93 10.86 -8.37
C ASN A 14 -7.62 10.14 -8.04
N ALA A 15 -7.08 9.40 -9.01
CA ALA A 15 -5.82 8.70 -8.85
C ALA A 15 -4.75 9.69 -8.34
N MET A 16 -4.08 9.34 -7.24
CA MET A 16 -3.11 10.22 -6.60
C MET A 16 -1.81 9.47 -6.26
N PRO A 17 -0.64 10.12 -6.37
CA PRO A 17 0.62 9.59 -5.86
C PRO A 17 0.59 9.31 -4.34
N LEU A 18 1.45 8.41 -3.86
CA LEU A 18 1.54 8.07 -2.43
C LEU A 18 1.84 9.27 -1.52
N GLN A 19 2.63 10.23 -2.02
CA GLN A 19 2.91 11.48 -1.30
C GLN A 19 1.62 12.28 -1.05
N GLU A 20 0.80 12.44 -2.09
CA GLU A 20 -0.47 13.16 -2.00
C GLU A 20 -1.47 12.41 -1.11
N LEU A 21 -1.50 11.08 -1.22
CA LEU A 21 -2.30 10.23 -0.34
C LEU A 21 -1.92 10.41 1.13
N ARG A 22 -0.61 10.45 1.45
CA ARG A 22 -0.13 10.72 2.81
C ARG A 22 -0.57 12.10 3.31
N HIS A 23 -0.48 13.12 2.45
CA HIS A 23 -0.93 14.48 2.81
C HIS A 23 -2.44 14.54 3.02
N ALA A 24 -3.25 13.85 2.21
CA ALA A 24 -4.69 13.75 2.40
C ALA A 24 -5.07 13.09 3.74
N ARG A 25 -4.15 12.31 4.32
CA ARG A 25 -4.27 11.73 5.67
C ARG A 25 -3.66 12.59 6.78
N ASN A 26 -3.25 13.83 6.48
CA ASN A 26 -2.63 14.77 7.42
C ASN A 26 -1.35 14.24 8.09
N LEU A 27 -0.61 13.36 7.40
CA LEU A 27 0.65 12.82 7.88
C LEU A 27 1.82 13.51 7.19
N ASN A 28 2.89 13.79 7.93
CA ASN A 28 4.20 14.11 7.36
C ASN A 28 5.06 12.83 7.21
N GLN A 29 6.22 12.94 6.54
CA GLN A 29 7.07 11.77 6.28
C GLN A 29 7.70 11.19 7.56
N GLU A 30 7.97 12.00 8.59
CA GLU A 30 8.54 11.54 9.87
C GLU A 30 7.52 10.75 10.68
N GLN A 31 6.28 11.23 10.75
CA GLN A 31 5.17 10.55 11.43
C GLN A 31 4.92 9.17 10.80
N LEU A 32 4.88 9.09 9.46
CA LEU A 32 4.70 7.81 8.79
C LEU A 32 5.91 6.89 8.96
N ALA A 33 7.12 7.44 8.95
CA ALA A 33 8.33 6.67 9.20
C ALA A 33 8.34 6.05 10.61
N GLN A 34 7.88 6.81 11.61
CA GLN A 34 7.73 6.32 12.99
C GLN A 34 6.72 5.17 13.07
N MET A 35 5.56 5.31 12.42
CA MET A 35 4.54 4.24 12.35
C MET A 35 5.07 2.97 11.69
N LEU A 36 5.92 3.11 10.68
CA LEU A 36 6.53 2.02 9.95
C LEU A 36 7.83 1.49 10.60
N SER A 37 8.31 2.12 11.68
CA SER A 37 9.61 1.82 12.31
C SER A 37 10.79 1.87 11.33
N VAL A 38 10.79 2.84 10.43
CA VAL A 38 11.85 3.10 9.45
C VAL A 38 12.38 4.53 9.55
N LYS A 39 13.44 4.84 8.81
CA LYS A 39 13.95 6.22 8.69
C LYS A 39 13.04 7.05 7.78
N GLN A 40 12.90 8.35 8.03
CA GLN A 40 12.17 9.27 7.14
C GLN A 40 12.68 9.22 5.69
N ALA A 41 13.99 9.05 5.49
CA ALA A 41 14.57 8.88 4.16
C ALA A 41 14.06 7.63 3.41
N ALA A 42 13.64 6.58 4.13
CA ALA A 42 13.02 5.40 3.52
C ALA A 42 11.63 5.73 2.97
N VAL A 43 10.82 6.52 3.71
CA VAL A 43 9.50 6.99 3.23
C VAL A 43 9.65 7.81 1.95
N SER A 44 10.58 8.77 1.94
CA SER A 44 10.87 9.59 0.74
C SER A 44 11.28 8.74 -0.47
N LYS A 45 12.07 7.66 -0.26
CA LYS A 45 12.43 6.72 -1.32
C LYS A 45 11.23 5.90 -1.79
N LEU A 46 10.39 5.43 -0.87
CA LEU A 46 9.19 4.63 -1.20
C LEU A 46 8.20 5.42 -2.04
N GLU A 47 7.95 6.69 -1.69
CA GLU A 47 7.02 7.57 -2.45
C GLU A 47 7.48 7.84 -3.89
N LYS A 48 8.78 7.72 -4.19
CA LYS A 48 9.36 7.96 -5.52
C LYS A 48 9.58 6.70 -6.35
N ARG A 49 9.47 5.51 -5.74
CA ARG A 49 9.71 4.23 -6.44
C ARG A 49 8.51 3.86 -7.29
N THR A 50 8.76 3.54 -8.55
CA THR A 50 7.75 3.01 -9.49
C THR A 50 7.54 1.50 -9.35
N ASP A 51 8.52 0.81 -8.76
CA ASP A 51 8.45 -0.63 -8.48
C ASP A 51 8.65 -0.87 -6.97
N MET A 52 7.71 -1.61 -6.37
CA MET A 52 7.74 -1.97 -4.96
C MET A 52 7.02 -3.30 -4.71
N TYR A 53 7.50 -4.03 -3.70
CA TYR A 53 6.80 -5.22 -3.22
C TYR A 53 5.39 -4.85 -2.72
N ILE A 54 4.40 -5.66 -3.08
CA ILE A 54 3.01 -5.50 -2.64
C ILE A 54 2.90 -5.52 -1.10
N SER A 55 3.73 -6.33 -0.42
CA SER A 55 3.82 -6.33 1.04
C SER A 55 4.16 -4.94 1.61
N THR A 56 5.09 -4.25 0.96
CA THR A 56 5.55 -2.92 1.38
C THR A 56 4.47 -1.89 1.15
N LEU A 57 3.81 -1.92 -0.02
CA LEU A 57 2.68 -1.05 -0.31
C LEU A 57 1.53 -1.28 0.70
N ARG A 58 1.20 -2.54 1.00
CA ARG A 58 0.18 -2.90 1.99
C ARG A 58 0.50 -2.29 3.36
N ASN A 59 1.72 -2.45 3.85
CA ASN A 59 2.15 -1.89 5.13
C ASN A 59 2.06 -0.36 5.13
N PHE A 60 2.47 0.28 4.04
CA PHE A 60 2.41 1.72 3.87
C PHE A 60 0.98 2.25 3.96
N ILE A 61 0.06 1.64 3.19
CA ILE A 61 -1.37 1.96 3.21
C ILE A 61 -1.99 1.68 4.59
N LYS A 62 -1.60 0.57 5.24
CA LYS A 62 -2.09 0.21 6.58
C LYS A 62 -1.65 1.20 7.66
N ALA A 63 -0.40 1.65 7.61
CA ALA A 63 0.10 2.68 8.51
C ALA A 63 -0.64 4.02 8.36
N MET A 64 -1.18 4.30 7.16
CA MET A 64 -2.06 5.45 6.91
C MET A 64 -3.54 5.19 7.25
N GLY A 65 -3.86 4.04 7.84
CA GLY A 65 -5.23 3.66 8.23
C GLY A 65 -6.12 3.22 7.07
N GLY A 66 -5.54 2.76 5.96
CA GLY A 66 -6.27 2.17 4.84
C GLY A 66 -6.05 0.65 4.72
N ASP A 67 -6.80 0.03 3.81
CA ASP A 67 -6.59 -1.34 3.38
C ASP A 67 -6.29 -1.36 1.87
N LEU A 68 -5.33 -2.19 1.48
CA LEU A 68 -4.93 -2.32 0.08
C LEU A 68 -5.74 -3.42 -0.60
N GLU A 69 -6.50 -3.02 -1.61
CA GLU A 69 -7.15 -3.90 -2.59
C GLU A 69 -6.46 -3.75 -3.94
N ILE A 70 -6.33 -4.87 -4.67
CA ILE A 70 -5.80 -4.89 -6.03
C ILE A 70 -6.93 -5.34 -6.94
N ILE A 71 -7.31 -4.47 -7.87
CA ILE A 71 -8.46 -4.66 -8.74
C ILE A 71 -7.97 -4.71 -10.20
N ALA A 72 -8.36 -5.75 -10.93
CA ALA A 72 -8.22 -5.84 -12.37
C ALA A 72 -9.51 -5.32 -13.02
N THR A 73 -9.37 -4.32 -13.89
CA THR A 73 -10.50 -3.70 -14.62
C THR A 73 -10.55 -4.21 -16.06
N TYR A 74 -11.73 -4.62 -16.49
CA TYR A 74 -12.06 -5.14 -17.81
C TYR A 74 -13.23 -4.34 -18.41
N PRO A 75 -13.46 -4.41 -19.73
CA PRO A 75 -14.62 -3.77 -20.36
C PRO A 75 -15.97 -4.23 -19.81
N ASP A 76 -16.05 -5.46 -19.29
CA ASP A 76 -17.26 -6.12 -18.78
C ASP A 76 -17.37 -6.13 -17.25
N GLY A 77 -16.37 -5.62 -16.53
CA GLY A 77 -16.42 -5.50 -15.07
C GLY A 77 -15.06 -5.40 -14.40
N SER A 78 -15.06 -5.52 -13.08
CA SER A 78 -13.84 -5.48 -12.26
C SER A 78 -13.76 -6.71 -11.37
N VAL A 79 -12.55 -7.24 -11.20
CA VAL A 79 -12.28 -8.42 -10.37
C VAL A 79 -11.21 -8.08 -9.35
N GLN A 80 -11.50 -8.33 -8.07
CA GLN A 80 -10.49 -8.23 -7.02
C GLN A 80 -9.53 -9.43 -7.09
N ILE A 81 -8.23 -9.15 -7.05
CA ILE A 81 -7.18 -10.18 -7.05
C ILE A 81 -6.92 -10.63 -5.60
N SER A 82 -7.44 -11.80 -5.24
CA SER A 82 -7.34 -12.37 -3.88
C SER A 82 -6.00 -13.06 -3.56
N GLN A 83 -5.14 -13.28 -4.58
CA GLN A 83 -3.82 -13.92 -4.44
C GLN A 83 -2.93 -13.27 -3.35
N PHE A 84 -3.20 -12.00 -3.02
CA PHE A 84 -2.37 -11.15 -2.18
C PHE A 84 -2.98 -10.85 -0.80
N GLU A 85 -4.11 -11.45 -0.43
CA GLU A 85 -4.79 -11.17 0.83
C GLU A 85 -3.96 -11.53 2.07
N ASN A 86 -3.18 -12.62 2.00
CA ASN A 86 -2.40 -13.15 3.13
C ASN A 86 -0.91 -12.77 3.11
N ILE A 87 -0.52 -11.73 2.36
CA ILE A 87 0.90 -11.33 2.35
C ILE A 87 1.29 -10.76 3.72
N SER A 88 2.03 -11.56 4.48
CA SER A 88 2.72 -11.08 5.68
C SER A 88 4.00 -10.34 5.29
N PRO A 89 4.47 -9.35 6.08
CA PRO A 89 5.74 -8.70 5.83
C PRO A 89 6.86 -9.74 5.82
N LYS A 90 7.55 -9.88 4.69
CA LYS A 90 8.84 -10.59 4.67
C LYS A 90 9.83 -9.66 5.38
N ALA A 91 10.16 -9.97 6.63
CA ALA A 91 11.26 -9.30 7.32
C ALA A 91 12.50 -9.38 6.42
N GLU A 92 13.07 -8.24 6.06
CA GLU A 92 14.29 -8.18 5.27
C GLU A 92 15.42 -8.85 6.06
N ARG A 93 15.68 -10.14 5.78
CA ARG A 93 16.97 -10.76 6.09
C ARG A 93 17.98 -10.13 5.15
N GLY A 94 18.67 -9.08 5.61
CA GLY A 94 19.69 -8.43 4.78
C GLY A 94 20.30 -7.14 5.32
N ASN A 95 20.48 -6.99 6.64
CA ASN A 95 21.52 -6.10 7.15
C ASN A 95 21.94 -6.55 8.56
N SER A 96 22.67 -7.67 8.64
CA SER A 96 23.49 -7.93 9.82
C SER A 96 24.44 -6.74 10.01
N PRO A 97 24.57 -6.16 11.21
CA PRO A 97 25.70 -5.27 11.47
C PRO A 97 26.96 -6.13 11.32
N SER A 98 27.78 -5.82 10.31
CA SER A 98 29.14 -6.35 10.27
C SER A 98 29.82 -5.96 11.57
N SER A 99 30.10 -6.96 12.40
CA SER A 99 31.03 -6.82 13.50
C SER A 99 32.39 -6.45 12.93
N VAL A 100 32.83 -5.23 13.19
CA VAL A 100 34.25 -4.86 13.34
C VAL A 100 34.35 -3.74 14.36
#